data_AF-A0A8J8FJ36-F1
#
_entry.id   AF-A0A8J8FJ36-F1
#
_cell.length_a   1.000
_cell.length_b   1.000
_cell.length_c   1.000
_cell.angle_alpha   90.00
_cell.angle_beta   90.00
_cell.angle_gamma   90.00
#
_symmetry.space_group_name_H-M   'P 1'
#
loop_
_entity.id
_entity.type
_entity.pdbx_description
1 polymer ?
#
loop_
_entity_poly.entity_id
_entity_poly.type
_entity_poly.pdbx_seq_one_letter_code
_entity_poly.pdbx_strand_id
1 'polypeptide(L)'
;YALPGSIFRALGGWMSDKIGARKVMYVTFISALVCLFFLSYPATDYSVHGIEGPINFTIAVGLVPFVILTIFLGFFMSLGKAAVYKHIPVYYPGHVGSVGGLVGMIGGLGGFILPICFGLMNDIIGVWTSCFMLLFAVVAISLIWMHIAIIISDKKHHPELKGPKSLPEMLEK
;
A
#
# COMPACT_ATOMS: atom_id res chain seq x y z
N TYR A 1 -2.37 14.34 15.05
CA TYR A 1 -2.33 13.36 13.94
C TYR A 1 -2.56 13.94 12.53
N ALA A 2 -3.24 15.09 12.35
CA ALA A 2 -3.51 15.63 11.00
C ALA A 2 -2.33 16.39 10.34
N LEU A 3 -1.43 16.99 11.13
CA LEU A 3 -0.31 17.80 10.62
C LEU A 3 0.74 16.97 9.86
N PRO A 4 1.27 15.84 10.39
CA PRO A 4 2.25 15.03 9.66
C PRO A 4 1.66 14.44 8.38
N GLY A 5 0.43 13.92 8.46
CA GLY A 5 -0.27 13.33 7.30
C GLY A 5 -0.51 14.33 6.17
N SER A 6 -0.83 15.58 6.50
CA SER A 6 -1.05 16.65 5.51
C SER A 6 0.25 17.05 4.80
N ILE A 7 1.36 17.14 5.55
CA ILE A 7 2.69 17.43 4.98
C ILE A 7 3.13 16.30 4.04
N PHE A 8 2.98 15.05 4.45
CA PHE A 8 3.32 13.89 3.62
C PHE A 8 2.46 13.80 2.37
N ARG A 9 1.19 14.22 2.44
CA ARG A 9 0.32 14.27 1.27
C ARG A 9 0.75 15.35 0.28
N ALA A 10 1.15 16.52 0.76
CA ALA A 10 1.66 17.61 -0.08
C ALA A 10 2.97 17.21 -0.77
N LEU A 11 3.90 16.57 -0.04
CA LEU A 11 5.12 16.00 -0.59
C LEU A 11 4.85 14.89 -1.61
N GLY A 12 3.83 14.07 -1.39
CA GLY A 12 3.41 13.04 -2.35
C GLY A 12 2.81 13.60 -3.62
N GLY A 13 2.04 14.69 -3.53
CA GLY A 13 1.59 15.45 -4.70
C GLY A 13 2.78 15.92 -5.52
N TRP A 14 3.72 16.64 -4.89
CA TRP A 14 4.90 17.18 -5.55
C TRP A 14 5.80 16.10 -6.16
N MET A 15 6.00 14.98 -5.47
CA MET A 15 6.79 13.86 -5.99
C MET A 15 6.09 13.15 -7.16
N SER A 16 4.76 13.04 -7.12
CA SER A 16 3.93 12.52 -8.22
C SER A 16 3.91 13.45 -9.44
N ASP A 17 4.15 14.75 -9.24
CA ASP A 17 4.34 15.74 -10.31
C ASP A 17 5.64 15.57 -11.06
N LYS A 18 6.72 15.14 -10.40
CA LYS A 18 8.03 14.96 -11.03
C LYS A 18 8.33 13.56 -11.55
N ILE A 19 7.82 12.52 -10.89
CA ILE A 19 8.23 11.12 -11.10
C ILE A 19 7.20 10.31 -11.90
N GLY A 20 6.02 10.87 -12.13
CA GLY A 20 4.90 10.21 -12.80
C GLY A 20 4.05 9.42 -11.81
N ALA A 21 2.73 9.60 -11.89
CA ALA A 21 1.80 9.09 -10.89
C ALA A 21 1.73 7.55 -10.87
N ARG A 22 2.04 6.88 -11.99
CA ARG A 22 2.10 5.40 -12.06
C ARG A 22 3.27 4.84 -11.27
N LYS A 23 4.47 5.41 -11.42
CA LYS A 23 5.68 4.94 -10.72
C LYS A 23 5.55 5.14 -9.20
N VAL A 24 4.98 6.28 -8.78
CA VAL A 24 4.70 6.55 -7.36
C VAL A 24 3.72 5.54 -6.77
N MET A 25 2.68 5.14 -7.50
CA MET A 25 1.77 4.08 -7.03
C MET A 25 2.49 2.74 -6.83
N TYR A 26 3.31 2.28 -7.79
CA TYR A 26 4.07 1.03 -7.62
C TYR A 26 5.02 1.08 -6.43
N VAL A 27 5.81 2.16 -6.30
CA VAL A 27 6.72 2.34 -5.17
C VAL A 27 5.96 2.30 -3.85
N THR A 28 4.80 2.96 -3.80
CA THR A 28 3.94 3.00 -2.60
C THR A 28 3.40 1.63 -2.23
N PHE A 29 2.85 0.87 -3.18
CA PHE A 29 2.28 -0.45 -2.89
C PHE A 29 3.37 -1.47 -2.52
N ILE A 30 4.52 -1.45 -3.20
CA ILE A 30 5.64 -2.35 -2.90
C ILE A 30 6.26 -2.02 -1.53
N SER A 31 6.51 -0.74 -1.23
CA SER A 31 7.05 -0.37 0.09
C SER A 31 6.07 -0.67 1.22
N ALA A 32 4.77 -0.48 0.99
CA ALA A 32 3.73 -0.87 1.94
C ALA A 32 3.70 -2.37 2.16
N LEU A 33 3.84 -3.20 1.11
CA LEU A 33 3.94 -4.65 1.25
C LEU A 33 5.16 -5.07 2.07
N VAL A 34 6.32 -4.48 1.81
CA VAL A 34 7.54 -4.77 2.57
C VAL A 34 7.34 -4.42 4.04
N CYS A 35 6.81 -3.22 4.35
CA CYS A 35 6.55 -2.82 5.74
C CYS A 35 5.52 -3.73 6.42
N LEU A 36 4.43 -4.07 5.72
CA LEU A 36 3.38 -4.94 6.23
C LEU A 36 3.87 -6.38 6.43
N PHE A 37 4.78 -6.87 5.59
CA PHE A 37 5.40 -8.18 5.76
C PHE A 37 6.15 -8.28 7.09
N PHE A 38 6.96 -7.27 7.42
CA PHE A 38 7.65 -7.22 8.71
C PHE A 38 6.70 -7.03 9.89
N LEU A 39 5.66 -6.19 9.75
CA LEU A 39 4.67 -5.95 10.81
C LEU A 39 3.70 -7.13 11.03
N SER A 40 3.50 -7.94 10.00
CA SER A 40 2.64 -9.13 10.04
C SER A 40 3.26 -10.27 10.87
N TYR A 41 4.56 -10.25 11.11
CA TYR A 41 5.23 -11.31 11.84
C TYR A 41 4.92 -11.20 13.34
N PRO A 42 4.26 -12.20 13.95
CA PRO A 42 3.97 -12.16 15.39
C PRO A 42 5.26 -12.22 16.20
N ALA A 43 5.23 -11.63 17.40
CA ALA A 43 6.29 -11.84 18.38
C ALA A 43 6.35 -13.34 18.67
N THR A 44 7.42 -13.99 18.20
CA THR A 44 7.56 -15.44 18.27
C THR A 44 8.69 -15.75 19.23
N ASP A 45 8.35 -16.38 20.35
CA ASP A 45 9.33 -16.97 21.25
C ASP A 45 9.82 -18.27 20.62
N TYR A 46 11.00 -18.23 20.00
CA TYR A 46 11.65 -19.43 19.47
C TYR A 46 12.48 -20.06 20.59
N SER A 47 11.98 -21.15 21.16
CA SER A 47 12.76 -22.01 22.06
C SER A 47 13.53 -23.04 21.23
N VAL A 48 14.84 -22.86 21.08
CA VAL A 48 15.70 -23.83 20.40
C VAL A 48 16.25 -24.79 21.44
N HIS A 49 15.85 -26.07 21.38
CA HIS A 49 16.40 -27.12 22.24
C HIS A 49 17.84 -27.44 21.81
N GLY A 50 18.83 -26.95 22.57
CA GLY A 50 20.24 -27.25 22.38
C GLY A 50 20.69 -28.48 23.17
N ILE A 51 21.85 -29.02 22.81
CA ILE A 51 22.47 -30.21 23.43
C ILE A 51 22.85 -29.95 24.90
N GLU A 52 23.09 -28.69 25.29
CA GLU A 52 23.42 -28.27 26.67
C GLU A 52 22.26 -27.60 27.43
N GLY A 53 21.06 -27.52 26.82
CA GLY A 53 19.88 -26.88 27.41
C GLY A 53 19.09 -26.02 26.39
N PRO A 54 17.84 -25.63 26.71
CA PRO A 54 17.02 -24.81 25.83
C PRO A 54 17.55 -23.37 25.78
N ILE A 55 17.92 -22.89 24.58
CA ILE A 55 18.25 -21.49 24.34
C ILE A 55 16.98 -20.81 23.82
N ASN A 56 16.37 -19.97 24.66
CA ASN A 56 15.18 -19.21 24.31
C ASN A 56 15.61 -17.90 23.63
N PHE A 57 15.31 -17.75 22.34
CA PHE A 57 15.46 -16.49 21.62
C PHE A 57 14.08 -15.88 21.39
N THR A 58 13.79 -14.77 22.08
CA THR A 58 12.61 -13.96 21.82
C THR A 58 12.91 -12.99 20.68
N ILE A 59 12.51 -13.34 19.45
CA ILE A 59 12.52 -12.40 18.33
C ILE A 59 11.16 -11.69 18.36
N ALA A 60 11.09 -10.62 19.14
CA ALA A 60 9.97 -9.69 19.11
C ALA A 60 10.37 -8.44 18.31
N VAL A 61 9.49 -7.98 17.42
CA VAL A 61 9.60 -6.62 16.89
C VAL A 61 9.41 -5.68 18.07
N GLY A 62 10.51 -5.15 18.60
CA GLY A 62 10.46 -4.20 19.71
C GLY A 62 9.60 -2.97 19.37
N LEU A 63 9.17 -2.24 20.40
CA LEU A 63 8.34 -1.05 20.24
C LEU A 63 8.96 -0.03 19.26
N VAL A 64 10.28 0.17 19.33
CA VAL A 64 11.00 1.14 18.49
C VAL A 64 10.92 0.79 16.99
N PRO A 65 11.36 -0.40 16.53
CA PRO A 65 11.22 -0.76 15.12
C PRO A 65 9.75 -0.81 14.65
N PHE A 66 8.82 -1.20 15.52
CA PHE A 66 7.39 -1.17 15.21
C PHE A 66 6.88 0.26 14.92
N VAL A 67 7.22 1.23 15.77
CA VAL A 67 6.83 2.64 15.60
C VAL A 67 7.46 3.22 14.33
N ILE A 68 8.73 2.91 14.06
CA ILE A 68 9.40 3.37 12.84
C ILE A 68 8.71 2.80 11.59
N LEU A 69 8.46 1.49 11.55
CA LEU A 69 7.79 0.83 10.42
C LEU A 69 6.38 1.38 10.17
N THR A 70 5.61 1.66 11.22
CA THR A 70 4.25 2.23 11.08
C THR A 70 4.26 3.68 10.59
N ILE A 71 5.26 4.48 11.00
CA ILE A 71 5.45 5.84 10.43
C ILE A 71 5.81 5.76 8.96
N PHE A 72 6.75 4.88 8.58
CA PHE A 72 7.13 4.66 7.18
C PHE A 72 5.95 4.18 6.34
N LEU A 73 5.18 3.20 6.84
CA LEU A 73 3.97 2.71 6.19
C LEU A 73 2.94 3.84 6.00
N GLY A 74 2.70 4.65 7.04
CA GLY A 74 1.79 5.79 6.99
C GLY A 74 2.23 6.86 5.99
N PHE A 75 3.53 7.12 5.89
CA PHE A 75 4.11 8.01 4.89
C PHE A 75 3.78 7.52 3.48
N PHE A 76 4.14 6.28 3.13
CA PHE A 76 3.88 5.72 1.80
C PHE A 76 2.39 5.69 1.47
N MET A 77 1.54 5.27 2.41
CA MET A 77 0.09 5.28 2.20
C MET A 77 -0.48 6.68 1.92
N SER A 78 0.08 7.73 2.52
CA SER A 78 -0.30 9.12 2.21
C SER A 78 0.05 9.51 0.76
N LEU A 79 1.22 9.10 0.27
CA LEU A 79 1.62 9.30 -1.13
C LEU A 79 0.66 8.61 -2.09
N GLY A 80 0.26 7.37 -1.78
CA GLY A 80 -0.65 6.57 -2.59
C GLY A 80 -2.00 7.24 -2.80
N LYS A 81 -2.59 7.80 -1.73
CA LYS A 81 -3.84 8.57 -1.86
C LYS A 81 -3.68 9.76 -2.79
N ALA A 82 -2.60 10.55 -2.65
CA ALA A 82 -2.35 11.70 -3.52
C ALA A 82 -2.21 11.29 -4.99
N ALA A 83 -1.49 10.20 -5.27
CA ALA A 83 -1.30 9.69 -6.63
C ALA A 83 -2.62 9.21 -7.26
N VAL A 84 -3.49 8.53 -6.50
CA VAL A 84 -4.81 8.10 -6.99
C VAL A 84 -5.68 9.29 -7.39
N TYR A 85 -5.79 10.32 -6.53
CA TYR A 85 -6.60 11.51 -6.85
C TYR A 85 -6.05 12.30 -8.03
N LYS A 86 -4.72 12.26 -8.27
CA LYS A 86 -4.10 12.89 -9.43
C LYS A 86 -4.42 12.17 -10.75
N HIS A 87 -4.58 10.85 -10.73
CA HIS A 87 -4.96 10.08 -11.92
C HIS A 87 -6.40 10.35 -12.39
N ILE A 88 -7.32 10.67 -11.47
CA ILE A 88 -8.73 10.90 -11.80
C ILE A 88 -8.93 11.95 -12.91
N PRO A 89 -8.40 13.18 -12.82
CA PRO A 89 -8.56 14.18 -13.88
C PRO A 89 -7.83 13.81 -15.18
N VAL A 90 -6.78 13.01 -15.12
CA VAL A 90 -6.02 12.56 -16.30
C VAL A 90 -6.83 11.55 -17.12
N TYR A 91 -7.48 10.58 -16.46
CA TYR A 91 -8.27 9.55 -17.16
C TYR A 91 -9.73 9.98 -17.42
N TYR A 92 -10.30 10.86 -16.60
CA TYR A 92 -11.72 11.24 -16.67
C TYR A 92 -11.93 12.77 -16.60
N PRO A 93 -11.37 13.56 -17.54
CA PRO A 93 -11.38 15.03 -17.47
C PRO A 93 -12.81 15.62 -17.46
N GLY A 94 -13.77 14.98 -18.12
CA GLY A 94 -15.17 15.43 -18.13
C GLY A 94 -15.99 15.06 -16.88
N HIS A 95 -15.48 14.20 -15.99
CA HIS A 95 -16.26 13.60 -14.88
C HIS A 95 -15.45 13.51 -13.57
N VAL A 96 -14.52 14.43 -13.35
CA VAL A 96 -13.59 14.41 -12.20
C VAL A 96 -14.33 14.40 -10.85
N GLY A 97 -15.41 15.18 -10.74
CA GLY A 97 -16.22 15.25 -9.51
C GLY A 97 -16.93 13.93 -9.19
N SER A 98 -17.60 13.32 -10.16
CA SER A 98 -18.34 12.06 -9.98
C SER A 98 -17.41 10.88 -9.70
N VAL A 99 -16.30 10.76 -10.44
CA VAL A 99 -15.32 9.69 -10.22
C VAL A 99 -14.58 9.88 -8.90
N GLY A 100 -14.21 11.13 -8.56
CA GLY A 100 -13.64 11.48 -7.26
C GLY A 100 -14.56 11.13 -6.09
N GLY A 101 -15.85 11.43 -6.22
CA GLY A 101 -16.89 11.08 -5.24
C GLY A 101 -17.05 9.58 -5.06
N LEU A 102 -17.09 8.81 -6.15
CA LEU A 102 -17.19 7.35 -6.12
C LEU A 102 -15.97 6.71 -5.44
N VAL A 103 -14.75 7.16 -5.79
CA VAL A 103 -13.52 6.68 -5.16
C VAL A 103 -13.51 7.02 -3.67
N GLY A 104 -13.97 8.22 -3.30
CA GLY A 104 -14.13 8.63 -1.91
C GLY A 104 -15.10 7.74 -1.14
N MET A 105 -16.25 7.40 -1.73
CA MET A 105 -17.24 6.50 -1.15
C MET A 105 -16.69 5.09 -0.95
N ILE A 106 -16.00 4.51 -1.94
CA ILE A 106 -15.35 3.20 -1.81
C ILE A 106 -14.30 3.24 -0.68
N GLY A 107 -13.52 4.31 -0.61
CA GLY A 107 -12.57 4.52 0.49
C GLY A 107 -13.24 4.61 1.87
N GLY A 108 -14.39 5.27 1.95
CA GLY A 108 -15.21 5.36 3.17
C GLY A 108 -15.80 4.02 3.60
N LEU A 109 -16.34 3.25 2.64
CA LEU A 109 -16.84 1.89 2.87
C LEU A 109 -15.72 0.97 3.36
N GLY A 110 -14.55 1.05 2.73
CA GLY A 110 -13.35 0.34 3.19
C GLY A 110 -13.00 0.70 4.64
N GLY A 111 -13.04 2.00 4.99
CA GLY A 111 -12.78 2.47 6.36
C GLY A 111 -13.79 1.99 7.41
N PHE A 112 -15.02 1.67 7.01
CA PHE A 112 -16.05 1.10 7.89
C PHE A 112 -15.95 -0.42 8.01
N ILE A 113 -15.71 -1.12 6.90
CA ILE A 113 -15.67 -2.59 6.84
C ILE A 113 -14.36 -3.14 7.44
N LEU A 114 -13.21 -2.50 7.20
CA LEU A 114 -11.91 -2.99 7.67
C LEU A 114 -11.84 -3.19 9.19
N PRO A 115 -12.26 -2.22 10.04
CA PRO A 115 -12.23 -2.40 11.48
C PRO A 115 -13.07 -3.59 11.98
N ILE A 116 -14.20 -3.87 11.31
CA ILE A 116 -15.04 -5.03 11.61
C ILE A 116 -14.28 -6.32 11.25
N CYS A 117 -13.67 -6.37 10.06
CA CYS A 117 -12.82 -7.50 9.66
C CYS A 117 -11.61 -7.68 10.58
N PHE A 118 -11.00 -6.61 11.09
CA PHE A 118 -9.92 -6.69 12.08
C PHE A 118 -10.38 -7.34 13.38
N GLY A 119 -11.56 -6.98 13.89
CA GLY A 119 -12.14 -7.62 15.06
C GLY A 119 -12.34 -9.13 14.85
N LEU A 120 -13.02 -9.49 13.76
CA LEU A 120 -13.27 -10.90 13.41
C LEU A 120 -11.98 -11.69 13.23
N MET A 121 -10.98 -11.12 12.54
CA MET A 121 -9.71 -11.79 12.30
C MET A 121 -8.91 -11.96 13.60
N ASN A 122 -8.94 -10.97 14.49
CA ASN A 122 -8.29 -11.05 15.78
C ASN A 122 -8.94 -12.11 16.68
N ASP A 123 -10.27 -12.24 16.63
CA ASP A 123 -11.01 -13.26 17.39
C ASP A 123 -10.75 -14.68 16.88
N ILE A 124 -10.60 -14.87 15.56
CA ILE A 124 -10.34 -16.19 14.94
C ILE A 124 -8.87 -16.60 15.06
N ILE A 125 -7.94 -15.71 14.72
CA ILE A 125 -6.50 -16.02 14.70
C ILE A 125 -5.92 -15.96 16.13
N GLY A 126 -6.49 -15.15 17.02
CA GLY A 126 -6.02 -14.99 18.40
C GLY A 126 -4.71 -14.21 18.51
N VAL A 127 -4.32 -13.48 17.47
CA VAL A 127 -3.02 -12.77 17.40
C VAL A 127 -3.26 -11.32 17.00
N TRP A 128 -2.68 -10.38 17.76
CA TRP A 128 -2.82 -8.94 17.51
C TRP A 128 -2.23 -8.48 16.16
N THR A 129 -1.29 -9.23 15.56
CA THR A 129 -0.71 -8.94 14.23
C THR A 129 -1.63 -9.32 13.07
N SER A 130 -2.76 -9.98 13.34
CA SER A 130 -3.77 -10.35 12.35
C SER A 130 -4.29 -9.15 11.53
N CYS A 131 -4.33 -7.96 12.13
CA CYS A 131 -4.67 -6.71 11.42
C CYS A 131 -3.68 -6.41 10.28
N PHE A 132 -2.37 -6.58 10.53
CA PHE A 132 -1.33 -6.35 9.52
C PHE A 132 -1.31 -7.45 8.45
N MET A 133 -1.65 -8.70 8.82
CA MET A 133 -1.87 -9.78 7.86
C MET A 133 -3.01 -9.47 6.88
N LEU A 134 -4.16 -9.00 7.39
CA LEU A 134 -5.28 -8.59 6.53
C LEU A 134 -4.85 -7.46 5.59
N LEU A 135 -4.21 -6.41 6.13
CA LEU A 135 -3.73 -5.29 5.34
C LEU A 135 -2.72 -5.75 4.27
N PHE A 136 -1.81 -6.66 4.61
CA PHE A 136 -0.86 -7.24 3.65
C PHE A 136 -1.59 -7.91 2.49
N ALA A 137 -2.59 -8.76 2.78
CA ALA A 137 -3.39 -9.42 1.76
C ALA A 137 -4.14 -8.41 0.86
N VAL A 138 -4.79 -7.42 1.47
CA VAL A 138 -5.53 -6.38 0.73
C VAL A 138 -4.61 -5.58 -0.18
N VAL A 139 -3.43 -5.17 0.31
CA VAL A 139 -2.43 -4.41 -0.46
C VAL A 139 -1.85 -5.28 -1.58
N ALA A 140 -1.59 -6.58 -1.33
CA ALA A 140 -1.06 -7.50 -2.34
C ALA A 140 -2.06 -7.70 -3.49
N ILE A 141 -3.33 -7.97 -3.16
CA ILE A 141 -4.40 -8.11 -4.15
C ILE A 141 -4.56 -6.81 -4.94
N SER A 142 -4.53 -5.65 -4.26
CA SER A 142 -4.64 -4.34 -4.91
C SER A 142 -3.47 -4.06 -5.85
N LEU A 143 -2.24 -4.44 -5.47
CA LEU A 143 -1.05 -4.29 -6.33
C LEU A 143 -1.16 -5.16 -7.58
N ILE A 144 -1.58 -6.42 -7.44
CA ILE A 144 -1.77 -7.34 -8.56
C ILE A 144 -2.87 -6.82 -9.48
N TRP A 145 -4.00 -6.39 -8.92
CA TRP A 145 -5.12 -5.82 -9.68
C TRP A 145 -4.68 -4.58 -10.46
N MET A 146 -3.94 -3.68 -9.82
CA MET A 146 -3.38 -2.49 -10.46
C MET A 146 -2.44 -2.88 -11.61
N HIS A 147 -1.57 -3.87 -11.41
CA HIS A 147 -0.64 -4.34 -12.44
C HIS A 147 -1.38 -4.87 -13.67
N ILE A 148 -2.40 -5.69 -13.46
CA ILE A 148 -3.25 -6.23 -14.52
C ILE A 148 -4.02 -5.10 -15.23
N ALA A 149 -4.65 -4.19 -14.48
CA ALA A 149 -5.41 -3.07 -15.05
C ALA A 149 -4.53 -2.16 -15.92
N ILE A 150 -3.29 -1.92 -15.49
CA ILE A 150 -2.32 -1.16 -16.26
C ILE A 150 -1.98 -1.88 -17.58
N ILE A 151 -1.69 -3.19 -17.54
CA ILE A 151 -1.38 -3.98 -18.74
C ILE A 151 -2.56 -3.98 -19.73
N ILE A 152 -3.78 -4.12 -19.22
CA ILE A 152 -5.00 -4.11 -20.05
C ILE A 152 -5.21 -2.73 -20.70
N SER A 153 -5.03 -1.65 -19.93
CA SER A 153 -5.18 -0.28 -20.44
C SER A 153 -4.16 0.04 -21.52
N ASP A 154 -2.91 -0.40 -21.34
CA ASP A 154 -1.80 -0.21 -22.29
C ASP A 154 -2.08 -0.91 -23.62
N LYS A 155 -2.56 -2.17 -23.58
CA LYS A 155 -2.96 -2.93 -24.77
C LYS A 155 -4.12 -2.29 -25.55
N LYS A 156 -5.02 -1.57 -24.88
CA LYS A 156 -6.21 -0.96 -25.50
C LYS A 156 -5.88 0.36 -26.20
N HIS A 157 -4.93 1.13 -25.68
CA HIS A 157 -4.57 2.44 -26.23
C HIS A 157 -3.47 2.37 -27.30
N HIS A 158 -2.64 1.33 -27.31
CA HIS A 158 -1.57 1.15 -28.29
C HIS A 158 -1.51 -0.28 -28.85
N PRO A 159 -2.45 -0.68 -29.74
CA PRO A 159 -2.48 -2.02 -30.35
C PRO A 159 -1.23 -2.36 -31.19
N GLU A 160 -0.41 -1.36 -31.52
CA GLU A 160 0.76 -1.47 -32.39
C GLU A 160 2.09 -1.69 -31.62
N LEU A 161 2.10 -1.48 -30.29
CA LEU A 161 3.28 -1.69 -29.46
C LEU A 161 3.41 -3.16 -29.03
N LYS A 162 3.71 -4.04 -29.99
CA LYS A 162 4.28 -5.37 -29.70
C LYS A 162 5.75 -5.19 -29.26
N GLY A 163 5.96 -4.91 -27.97
CA GLY A 163 7.29 -4.95 -27.36
C GLY A 163 7.39 -4.08 -26.11
N PRO A 164 8.32 -4.38 -25.18
CA PRO A 164 8.47 -3.65 -23.93
C PRO A 164 9.14 -2.31 -24.21
N LYS A 165 8.40 -1.37 -24.80
CA LYS A 165 8.81 0.02 -24.91
C LYS A 165 8.33 0.74 -23.66
N SER A 166 9.32 1.24 -22.94
CA SER A 166 9.24 2.11 -21.77
C SER A 166 8.13 3.16 -21.93
N LEU A 167 7.41 3.37 -20.83
CA LEU A 167 6.22 4.19 -20.66
C LEU A 167 6.18 5.46 -21.56
N PRO A 168 5.01 5.78 -22.15
CA PRO A 168 4.82 6.98 -22.96
C PRO A 168 5.16 8.30 -22.23
N GLU A 169 5.13 8.32 -20.89
CA GLU A 169 5.53 9.49 -20.07
C GLU A 169 7.05 9.78 -20.09
N MET A 170 7.88 8.91 -20.66
CA MET A 170 9.34 9.10 -20.77
C MET A 170 9.79 9.61 -22.15
N LEU A 171 8.86 9.74 -23.10
CA LEU A 171 9.14 10.16 -24.48
C LEU A 171 8.82 11.64 -24.72
N GLU A 172 8.19 12.32 -23.77
CA GLU A 172 7.92 13.74 -23.82
C GLU A 172 8.92 14.46 -22.90
N LYS A 173 10.14 14.63 -23.41
CA LYS A 173 11.13 15.53 -22.85
C LYS A 173 11.81 16.31 -23.95
#